data_AF-A0A2P8DPL1-F1
#
_entry.id   AF-A0A2P8DPL1-F1
#
_cell.length_a   1.000
_cell.length_b   1.000
_cell.length_c   1.000
_cell.angle_alpha   90.00
_cell.angle_beta   90.00
_cell.angle_gamma   90.00
#
_symmetry.space_group_name_H-M   'P 1'
#
loop_
_entity.id
_entity.type
_entity.pdbx_description
1 polymer ?
#
loop_
_entity_poly.entity_id
_entity_poly.type
_entity_poly.pdbx_seq_one_letter_code
_entity_poly.pdbx_strand_id
1 'polypeptide(L)'
;MQPADPTRGVGGLLRLRLDVGYDGTAFSGWAAQPGQRTVQGVLEEALGRVLRVEPPRLTVAGRTDAGVHARGQVCHVDVDASAWRSVPGRSARSPESALLRRLAGVLDPDVRVHAVRVAPDGFDARFSAVWRRYRYRVSDAVYRPDPLVRASVLWHDRPLDLDAMNAAAAGLLGEHDFAAFCRPREGATTVRELRTLHWERGTDGIAVATVEADAFCHNQVRAMVGAMLVVGDGRRPVDWPARVLAAGVRDSGVTVVGAHGLTLEAVGYPPDDELAERARTARNVRSIHRSSAAAGHDHPGGVGEIPDGKDGQST
;
A
#
# COMPACT_ATOMS: atom_id res chain seq x y z
N MET A 1 -11.79 -17.91 -4.50
CA MET A 1 -11.20 -19.09 -5.15
C MET A 1 -9.70 -19.02 -4.92
N GLN A 2 -9.18 -19.95 -4.14
CA GLN A 2 -7.81 -20.01 -3.63
C GLN A 2 -6.84 -20.35 -4.78
N PRO A 3 -5.63 -19.77 -4.86
CA PRO A 3 -4.62 -20.26 -5.79
C PRO A 3 -4.29 -21.73 -5.45
N ALA A 4 -4.08 -22.54 -6.47
CA ALA A 4 -3.88 -23.98 -6.33
C ALA A 4 -2.71 -24.29 -5.39
N ASP A 5 -2.95 -25.21 -4.46
CA ASP A 5 -1.92 -25.81 -3.61
C ASP A 5 -1.04 -26.70 -4.53
N PRO A 6 0.29 -26.56 -4.55
CA PRO A 6 1.14 -27.36 -5.41
C PRO A 6 1.30 -28.78 -4.82
N THR A 7 0.21 -29.56 -4.78
CA THR A 7 0.32 -31.00 -4.57
C THR A 7 0.66 -31.70 -5.89
N ARG A 8 1.82 -32.36 -5.86
CA ARG A 8 2.48 -33.13 -6.91
C ARG A 8 1.51 -33.95 -7.78
N GLY A 9 1.36 -33.53 -9.03
CA GLY A 9 0.88 -34.34 -10.15
C GLY A 9 1.88 -34.26 -11.31
N VAL A 10 1.98 -35.35 -12.07
CA VAL A 10 2.93 -35.63 -13.16
C VAL A 10 2.98 -34.47 -14.17
N GLY A 11 3.88 -33.51 -13.96
CA GLY A 11 3.97 -32.25 -14.73
C GLY A 11 4.59 -31.10 -13.93
N GLY A 12 4.36 -31.08 -12.61
CA GLY A 12 5.04 -30.21 -11.62
C GLY A 12 4.89 -28.71 -11.89
N LEU A 13 3.99 -28.04 -11.17
CA LEU A 13 3.95 -26.57 -11.18
C LEU A 13 5.21 -26.00 -10.52
N LEU A 14 5.76 -24.96 -11.13
CA LEU A 14 6.91 -24.20 -10.68
C LEU A 14 6.46 -22.76 -10.43
N ARG A 15 6.73 -22.26 -9.22
CA ARG A 15 6.46 -20.85 -8.90
C ARG A 15 7.60 -19.98 -9.39
N LEU A 16 7.28 -18.98 -10.20
CA LEU A 16 8.22 -17.94 -10.62
C LEU A 16 7.93 -16.66 -9.84
N ARG A 17 8.98 -16.03 -9.31
CA ARG A 17 8.94 -14.68 -8.78
C ARG A 17 9.39 -13.70 -9.86
N LEU A 18 8.63 -12.63 -10.01
CA LEU A 18 8.92 -11.52 -10.92
C LEU A 18 9.06 -10.23 -10.11
N ASP A 19 10.15 -9.51 -10.34
CA ASP A 19 10.35 -8.14 -9.84
C ASP A 19 10.02 -7.17 -10.99
N VAL A 20 9.09 -6.24 -10.76
CA VAL A 20 8.40 -5.46 -11.80
C VAL A 20 8.42 -3.96 -11.48
N GLY A 21 8.68 -3.15 -12.51
CA GLY A 21 8.49 -1.69 -12.49
C GLY A 21 7.47 -1.25 -13.53
N TYR A 22 6.74 -0.18 -13.24
CA TYR A 22 5.79 0.42 -14.18
C TYR A 22 5.51 1.90 -13.92
N ASP A 23 5.27 2.62 -15.00
CA ASP A 23 4.60 3.92 -14.99
C ASP A 23 3.08 3.69 -14.95
N GLY A 24 2.44 4.04 -13.83
CA GLY A 24 1.02 3.84 -13.61
C GLY A 24 0.09 4.78 -14.40
N THR A 25 0.61 5.80 -15.09
CA THR A 25 -0.19 6.89 -15.68
C THR A 25 -1.29 6.39 -16.62
N ALA A 26 -0.97 5.40 -17.46
CA ALA A 26 -1.88 4.86 -18.48
C ALA A 26 -2.58 3.54 -18.04
N PHE A 27 -2.61 3.25 -16.74
CA PHE A 27 -3.22 2.04 -16.18
C PHE A 27 -4.38 2.37 -15.25
N SER A 28 -5.45 1.57 -15.36
CA SER A 28 -6.59 1.54 -14.43
C SER A 28 -6.27 0.80 -13.12
N GLY A 29 -4.99 0.84 -12.72
CA GLY A 29 -4.43 0.19 -11.54
C GLY A 29 -3.82 -1.18 -11.84
N TRP A 30 -3.45 -1.88 -10.77
CA TRP A 30 -2.86 -3.22 -10.89
C TRP A 30 -3.88 -4.26 -11.36
N ALA A 31 -5.00 -4.39 -10.65
CA ALA A 31 -5.86 -5.57 -10.75
C ALA A 31 -6.68 -5.60 -12.04
N ALA A 32 -6.70 -6.76 -12.70
CA ALA A 32 -7.43 -6.98 -13.94
C ALA A 32 -8.93 -6.64 -13.82
N GLN A 33 -9.44 -5.90 -14.81
CA GLN A 33 -10.83 -5.46 -14.91
C GLN A 33 -11.30 -5.55 -16.37
N PRO A 34 -12.54 -5.96 -16.64
CA PRO A 34 -13.05 -6.04 -18.01
C PRO A 34 -12.95 -4.71 -18.77
N GLY A 35 -12.39 -4.75 -19.98
CA GLY A 35 -12.29 -3.58 -20.87
C GLY A 35 -11.32 -2.48 -20.41
N GLN A 36 -10.47 -2.75 -19.40
CA GLN A 36 -9.54 -1.77 -18.85
C GLN A 36 -8.10 -2.25 -18.99
N ARG A 37 -7.19 -1.34 -19.37
CA ARG A 37 -5.75 -1.62 -19.37
C ARG A 37 -5.22 -1.61 -17.95
N THR A 38 -4.73 -2.75 -17.48
CA THR A 38 -4.25 -2.96 -16.10
C THR A 38 -2.87 -3.62 -16.13
N VAL A 39 -2.06 -3.36 -15.11
CA VAL A 39 -0.70 -3.93 -15.05
C VAL A 39 -0.76 -5.46 -15.00
N GLN A 40 -1.68 -6.02 -14.22
CA GLN A 40 -1.91 -7.46 -14.16
C GLN A 40 -2.28 -8.01 -15.54
N GLY A 41 -3.29 -7.46 -16.21
CA GLY A 41 -3.74 -7.96 -17.52
C GLY A 41 -2.62 -7.99 -18.55
N VAL A 42 -1.86 -6.89 -18.68
CA VAL A 42 -0.75 -6.79 -19.62
C VAL A 42 0.35 -7.82 -19.32
N LEU A 43 0.69 -8.04 -18.04
CA LEU A 43 1.68 -9.04 -17.65
C LEU A 43 1.18 -10.48 -17.87
N GLU A 44 -0.08 -10.78 -17.53
CA GLU A 44 -0.69 -12.11 -17.74
C GLU A 44 -0.73 -12.46 -19.25
N GLU A 45 -1.13 -11.51 -20.09
CA GLU A 45 -1.13 -11.67 -21.56
C GLU A 45 0.28 -11.86 -22.13
N ALA A 46 1.25 -11.05 -21.66
CA ALA A 46 2.64 -11.18 -22.09
C ALA A 46 3.24 -12.54 -21.68
N LEU A 47 2.96 -13.00 -20.46
CA LEU A 47 3.38 -14.32 -19.98
C LEU A 47 2.74 -15.43 -20.81
N GLY A 48 1.42 -15.39 -21.05
CA GLY A 48 0.72 -16.37 -21.89
C GLY A 48 1.34 -16.47 -23.29
N ARG A 49 1.61 -15.32 -23.92
CA ARG A 49 2.26 -15.25 -25.24
C ARG A 49 3.66 -15.86 -25.24
N VAL A 50 4.50 -15.49 -24.27
CA VAL A 50 5.92 -15.91 -24.24
C VAL A 50 6.08 -17.37 -23.86
N LEU A 51 5.25 -17.86 -22.92
CA LEU A 51 5.24 -19.24 -22.45
C LEU A 51 4.40 -20.17 -23.34
N ARG A 52 3.60 -19.62 -24.26
CA ARG A 52 2.68 -20.35 -25.14
C ARG A 52 1.64 -21.16 -24.36
N VAL A 53 1.03 -20.51 -23.39
CA VAL A 53 -0.02 -21.05 -22.53
C VAL A 53 -1.15 -20.04 -22.42
N GLU A 54 -2.29 -20.47 -21.89
CA GLU A 54 -3.33 -19.53 -21.47
C GLU A 54 -2.77 -18.50 -20.47
N PRO A 55 -3.16 -17.21 -20.56
CA PRO A 55 -2.68 -16.16 -19.66
C PRO A 55 -2.75 -16.59 -18.19
N PRO A 56 -1.60 -16.80 -17.52
CA PRO A 56 -1.60 -17.36 -16.18
C PRO A 56 -1.97 -16.28 -15.15
N ARG A 57 -2.61 -16.68 -14.05
CA ARG A 57 -3.01 -15.75 -12.98
C ARG A 57 -1.82 -15.31 -12.12
N LEU A 58 -1.67 -14.00 -11.94
CA LEU A 58 -0.65 -13.42 -11.06
C LEU A 58 -1.18 -13.17 -9.64
N THR A 59 -0.33 -13.45 -8.65
CA THR A 59 -0.49 -12.96 -7.28
C THR A 59 0.55 -11.87 -7.00
N VAL A 60 0.10 -10.72 -6.50
CA VAL A 60 0.95 -9.54 -6.29
C VAL A 60 1.16 -9.23 -4.81
N ALA A 61 2.31 -8.63 -4.48
CA ALA A 61 2.65 -8.18 -3.14
C ALA A 61 1.67 -7.14 -2.59
N GLY A 62 1.28 -6.16 -3.41
CA GLY A 62 0.29 -5.16 -3.05
C GLY A 62 -0.33 -4.57 -4.29
N ARG A 63 -1.66 -4.44 -4.32
CA ARG A 63 -2.33 -3.77 -5.44
C ARG A 63 -2.05 -2.27 -5.36
N THR A 64 -1.79 -1.65 -6.51
CA THR A 64 -1.73 -0.19 -6.65
C THR A 64 -3.00 0.31 -7.34
N ASP A 65 -3.44 1.52 -6.95
CA ASP A 65 -4.58 2.20 -7.58
C ASP A 65 -4.22 2.70 -8.99
N ALA A 66 -5.24 3.12 -9.75
CA ALA A 66 -5.04 3.79 -11.04
C ALA A 66 -4.14 5.03 -10.89
N GLY A 67 -3.16 5.18 -11.79
CA GLY A 67 -2.20 6.29 -11.76
C GLY A 67 -1.05 6.15 -10.76
N VAL A 68 -0.99 5.10 -9.92
CA VAL A 68 0.13 4.88 -9.00
C VAL A 68 1.25 4.11 -9.70
N HIS A 69 2.50 4.58 -9.57
CA HIS A 69 3.68 3.94 -10.17
C HIS A 69 4.27 2.85 -9.26
N ALA A 70 5.17 2.04 -9.82
CA ALA A 70 6.04 1.17 -9.03
C ALA A 70 7.45 1.08 -9.63
N ARG A 71 8.46 1.04 -8.76
CA ARG A 71 9.84 0.66 -9.11
C ARG A 71 10.20 -0.75 -8.64
N GLY A 72 9.60 -1.19 -7.52
CA GLY A 72 9.92 -2.47 -6.89
C GLY A 72 8.67 -3.28 -6.54
N GLN A 73 7.73 -3.40 -7.47
CA GLN A 73 6.60 -4.31 -7.30
C GLN A 73 7.07 -5.76 -7.42
N VAL A 74 6.43 -6.67 -6.68
CA VAL A 74 6.75 -8.10 -6.75
C VAL A 74 5.48 -8.88 -6.98
N CYS A 75 5.52 -9.82 -7.93
CA CYS A 75 4.45 -10.78 -8.15
C CYS A 75 5.01 -12.19 -8.32
N HIS A 76 4.12 -13.18 -8.23
CA HIS A 76 4.44 -14.55 -8.60
C HIS A 76 3.35 -15.16 -9.47
N VAL A 77 3.78 -16.17 -10.22
CA VAL A 77 2.94 -16.99 -11.09
C VAL A 77 3.37 -18.44 -10.97
N ASP A 78 2.41 -19.35 -11.01
CA ASP A 78 2.69 -20.79 -11.09
C ASP A 78 2.58 -21.21 -12.57
N VAL A 79 3.62 -21.87 -13.08
CA VAL A 79 3.72 -22.30 -14.48
C VAL A 79 4.12 -23.77 -14.55
N ASP A 80 3.80 -24.43 -15.66
CA ASP A 80 4.26 -25.80 -15.89
C ASP A 80 5.80 -25.84 -16.02
N ALA A 81 6.45 -26.79 -15.34
CA ALA A 81 7.90 -26.90 -15.35
C ALA A 81 8.47 -27.21 -16.74
N SER A 82 7.72 -27.87 -17.62
CA SER A 82 8.14 -28.10 -19.01
C SER A 82 8.06 -26.81 -19.84
N ALA A 83 7.00 -26.01 -19.66
CA ALA A 83 6.87 -24.70 -20.29
C ALA A 83 8.05 -23.79 -19.89
N TRP A 84 8.39 -23.73 -18.60
CA TRP A 84 9.56 -23.01 -18.09
C TRP A 84 10.88 -23.48 -18.71
N ARG A 85 11.14 -24.79 -18.71
CA ARG A 85 12.36 -25.38 -19.28
C ARG A 85 12.49 -25.13 -20.79
N SER A 86 11.37 -24.95 -21.49
CA SER A 86 11.36 -24.68 -22.94
C SER A 86 11.64 -23.23 -23.31
N VAL A 87 11.58 -22.28 -22.36
CA VAL A 87 11.70 -20.85 -22.62
C VAL A 87 12.98 -20.46 -23.36
N PRO A 88 14.16 -21.02 -23.08
CA PRO A 88 15.37 -20.70 -23.86
C PRO A 88 15.27 -21.02 -25.35
N GLY A 89 14.43 -21.99 -25.75
CA GLY A 89 14.37 -22.52 -27.10
C GLY A 89 15.73 -23.02 -27.56
N ARG A 90 16.20 -22.52 -28.72
CA ARG A 90 17.53 -22.84 -29.27
C ARG A 90 18.67 -21.97 -28.73
N SER A 91 18.40 -21.06 -27.79
CA SER A 91 19.44 -20.17 -27.26
C SER A 91 20.20 -20.80 -26.10
N ALA A 92 21.47 -20.41 -25.90
CA ALA A 92 22.29 -20.83 -24.77
C ALA A 92 21.98 -20.08 -23.46
N ARG A 93 20.85 -19.35 -23.38
CA ARG A 93 20.47 -18.57 -22.19
C ARG A 93 19.86 -19.49 -21.14
N SER A 94 19.98 -19.10 -19.87
CA SER A 94 19.14 -19.66 -18.81
C SER A 94 17.66 -19.32 -19.07
N PRO A 95 16.71 -20.13 -18.57
CA PRO A 95 15.27 -19.83 -18.65
C PRO A 95 14.91 -18.43 -18.14
N GLU A 96 15.52 -17.97 -17.04
CA GLU A 96 15.34 -16.63 -16.46
C GLU A 96 15.73 -15.54 -17.45
N SER A 97 16.96 -15.62 -17.98
CA SER A 97 17.50 -14.64 -18.92
C SER A 97 16.71 -14.63 -20.23
N ALA A 98 16.25 -15.80 -20.68
CA ALA A 98 15.41 -15.93 -21.87
C ALA A 98 14.02 -15.33 -21.65
N LEU A 99 13.36 -15.61 -20.52
CA LEU A 99 12.04 -15.06 -20.20
C LEU A 99 12.10 -13.54 -20.07
N LEU A 100 13.08 -13.02 -19.33
CA LEU A 100 13.29 -11.58 -19.14
C LEU A 100 13.43 -10.86 -20.49
N ARG A 101 14.27 -11.37 -21.38
CA ARG A 101 14.48 -10.80 -22.71
C ARG A 101 13.21 -10.85 -23.56
N ARG A 102 12.47 -11.96 -23.54
CA ARG A 102 11.25 -12.12 -24.35
C ARG A 102 10.13 -11.22 -23.85
N LEU A 103 9.95 -11.09 -22.53
CA LEU A 103 9.01 -10.16 -21.92
C LEU A 103 9.34 -8.71 -22.29
N ALA A 104 10.61 -8.31 -22.21
CA ALA A 104 11.04 -6.98 -22.64
C ALA A 104 10.74 -6.68 -24.12
N GLY A 105 10.67 -7.71 -24.98
CA GLY A 105 10.33 -7.57 -26.39
C GLY A 105 8.84 -7.49 -26.70
N VAL A 106 7.96 -7.90 -25.77
CA VAL A 106 6.49 -7.89 -25.98
C VAL A 106 5.73 -6.92 -25.08
N LEU A 107 6.37 -6.39 -24.04
CA LEU A 107 5.79 -5.41 -23.11
C LEU A 107 6.00 -3.98 -23.61
N ASP A 108 4.96 -3.17 -23.49
CA ASP A 108 5.01 -1.73 -23.73
C ASP A 108 6.02 -1.03 -22.80
N PRO A 109 6.62 0.12 -23.21
CA PRO A 109 7.65 0.83 -22.45
C PRO A 109 7.33 1.20 -21.00
N ASP A 110 6.04 1.30 -20.67
CA ASP A 110 5.54 1.69 -19.35
C ASP A 110 5.47 0.51 -18.35
N VAL A 111 5.81 -0.72 -18.75
CA VAL A 111 5.94 -1.87 -17.85
C VAL A 111 7.20 -2.66 -18.17
N ARG A 112 7.97 -3.01 -17.14
CA ARG A 112 9.18 -3.81 -17.25
C ARG A 112 9.25 -4.85 -16.16
N VAL A 113 9.70 -6.04 -16.55
CA VAL A 113 10.18 -7.07 -15.61
C VAL A 113 11.69 -6.87 -15.51
N HIS A 114 12.19 -6.71 -14.29
CA HIS A 114 13.61 -6.47 -14.01
C HIS A 114 14.33 -7.76 -13.63
N ALA A 115 13.62 -8.69 -13.00
CA ALA A 115 14.16 -10.00 -12.65
C ALA A 115 13.07 -11.07 -12.72
N VAL A 116 13.48 -12.28 -13.09
CA VAL A 116 12.69 -13.51 -13.02
C VAL A 116 13.56 -14.53 -12.30
N ARG A 117 12.98 -15.25 -11.34
CA ARG A 117 13.64 -16.40 -10.72
C ARG A 117 12.63 -17.46 -10.33
N VAL A 118 13.06 -18.71 -10.23
CA VAL A 118 12.32 -19.71 -9.48
C VAL A 118 12.18 -19.22 -8.05
N ALA A 119 10.95 -19.19 -7.55
CA ALA A 119 10.69 -18.74 -6.21
C ALA A 119 11.12 -19.82 -5.20
N PRO A 120 11.70 -19.44 -4.05
CA PRO A 120 11.94 -20.38 -2.97
C PRO A 120 10.66 -21.05 -2.49
N ASP A 121 10.80 -22.22 -1.87
CA ASP A 121 9.66 -22.97 -1.35
C ASP A 121 8.85 -22.13 -0.35
N GLY A 122 7.52 -22.19 -0.48
CA GLY A 122 6.62 -21.43 0.38
C GLY A 122 6.51 -19.92 0.08
N PHE A 123 7.25 -19.39 -0.90
CA PHE A 123 7.13 -17.99 -1.31
C PHE A 123 5.71 -17.63 -1.75
N ASP A 124 5.13 -16.62 -1.14
CA ASP A 124 3.91 -15.97 -1.58
C ASP A 124 4.16 -14.46 -1.64
N ALA A 125 4.13 -13.90 -2.86
CA ALA A 125 4.39 -12.47 -3.07
C ALA A 125 3.57 -11.57 -2.13
N ARG A 126 2.31 -11.94 -1.83
CA ARG A 126 1.42 -11.18 -0.94
C ARG A 126 1.66 -11.49 0.53
N PHE A 127 1.58 -12.76 0.89
CA PHE A 127 1.49 -13.19 2.28
C PHE A 127 2.87 -13.35 2.95
N SER A 128 3.93 -13.63 2.18
CA SER A 128 5.29 -13.67 2.71
C SER A 128 5.89 -12.27 2.91
N ALA A 129 5.31 -11.22 2.33
CA ALA A 129 5.85 -9.87 2.45
C ALA A 129 5.70 -9.31 3.87
N VAL A 130 6.79 -8.76 4.40
CA VAL A 130 6.90 -8.24 5.77
C VAL A 130 6.76 -6.72 5.85
N TRP A 131 7.07 -6.00 4.76
CA TRP A 131 6.85 -4.57 4.65
C TRP A 131 6.71 -4.14 3.18
N ARG A 132 6.08 -2.98 2.97
CA ARG A 132 6.09 -2.26 1.69
C ARG A 132 6.55 -0.84 1.96
N ARG A 133 7.37 -0.30 1.07
CA ARG A 133 7.87 1.06 1.13
C ARG A 133 7.42 1.85 -0.09
N TYR A 134 6.81 2.98 0.17
CA TYR A 134 6.36 3.94 -0.83
C TYR A 134 7.15 5.24 -0.71
N ARG A 135 7.23 5.95 -1.84
CA ARG A 135 7.57 7.37 -1.85
C ARG A 135 6.44 8.19 -2.44
N TYR A 136 6.14 9.32 -1.82
CA TYR A 136 5.22 10.31 -2.36
C TYR A 136 5.96 11.62 -2.61
N ARG A 137 5.83 12.19 -3.80
CA ARG A 137 6.57 13.41 -4.21
C ARG A 137 5.63 14.59 -4.38
N VAL A 138 5.99 15.71 -3.79
CA VAL A 138 5.21 16.96 -3.82
C VAL A 138 6.13 18.14 -4.11
N SER A 139 5.72 18.97 -5.07
CA SER A 139 6.31 20.28 -5.30
C SER A 139 5.33 21.35 -4.86
N ASP A 140 5.80 22.24 -4.00
CA ASP A 140 5.16 23.47 -3.53
C ASP A 140 5.71 24.72 -4.24
N ALA A 141 6.36 24.53 -5.39
CA ALA A 141 6.90 25.62 -6.18
C ALA A 141 5.77 26.51 -6.74
N VAL A 142 5.98 27.83 -6.66
CA VAL A 142 5.03 28.85 -7.15
C VAL A 142 4.68 28.65 -8.63
N TYR A 143 5.65 28.24 -9.45
CA TYR A 143 5.51 28.06 -10.89
C TYR A 143 5.11 26.65 -11.33
N ARG A 144 4.63 25.80 -10.41
CA ARG A 144 4.39 24.36 -10.62
C ARG A 144 5.70 23.55 -10.76
N PRO A 145 5.64 22.21 -10.59
CA PRO A 145 6.79 21.36 -10.90
C PRO A 145 7.19 21.45 -12.37
N ASP A 146 8.46 21.13 -12.64
CA ASP A 146 8.97 20.97 -14.00
C ASP A 146 8.03 20.04 -14.81
N PRO A 147 7.67 20.40 -16.06
CA PRO A 147 6.74 19.61 -16.85
C PRO A 147 7.22 18.17 -17.07
N LEU A 148 8.53 17.88 -17.06
CA LEU A 148 9.07 16.53 -17.23
C LEU A 148 8.81 15.61 -16.02
N VAL A 149 8.55 16.17 -14.83
CA VAL A 149 8.25 15.38 -13.62
C VAL A 149 6.77 15.37 -13.27
N ARG A 150 5.92 16.10 -14.01
CA ARG A 150 4.47 16.26 -13.76
C ARG A 150 3.70 14.94 -13.61
N ALA A 151 4.17 13.88 -14.26
CA ALA A 151 3.56 12.56 -14.19
C ALA A 151 3.86 11.83 -12.87
N SER A 152 4.81 12.32 -12.05
CA SER A 152 5.30 11.62 -10.85
C SER A 152 5.41 12.50 -9.61
N VAL A 153 5.04 13.79 -9.72
CA VAL A 153 5.15 14.80 -8.66
C VAL A 153 3.84 15.57 -8.56
N LEU A 154 3.19 15.50 -7.40
CA LEU A 154 2.00 16.30 -7.11
C LEU A 154 2.38 17.76 -6.96
N TRP A 155 1.63 18.66 -7.58
CA TRP A 155 1.71 20.08 -7.25
C TRP A 155 0.82 20.44 -6.07
N HIS A 156 1.37 21.18 -5.12
CA HIS A 156 0.65 21.82 -4.02
C HIS A 156 0.87 23.34 -4.13
N ASP A 157 -0.19 24.13 -3.94
CA ASP A 157 -0.20 25.57 -4.25
C ASP A 157 0.25 26.45 -3.07
N ARG A 158 0.73 25.85 -1.98
CA ARG A 158 1.18 26.54 -0.77
C ARG A 158 2.53 25.99 -0.32
N PRO A 159 3.42 26.84 0.24
CA PRO A 159 4.66 26.38 0.84
C PRO A 159 4.42 25.35 1.94
N LEU A 160 5.31 24.36 2.06
CA LEU A 160 5.22 23.30 3.04
C LEU A 160 6.29 23.43 4.13
N ASP A 161 5.85 23.46 5.39
CA ASP A 161 6.71 23.27 6.56
C ASP A 161 6.91 21.77 6.84
N LEU A 162 8.07 21.24 6.41
CA LEU A 162 8.41 19.83 6.57
C LEU A 162 8.67 19.43 8.02
N ASP A 163 9.08 20.37 8.89
CA ASP A 163 9.30 20.10 10.30
C ASP A 163 7.96 19.90 11.01
N ALA A 164 6.98 20.76 10.73
CA ALA A 164 5.61 20.58 11.20
C ALA A 164 4.99 19.27 10.69
N MET A 165 5.24 18.91 9.42
CA MET A 165 4.77 17.65 8.84
C MET A 165 5.42 16.43 9.51
N ASN A 166 6.72 16.47 9.78
CA ASN A 166 7.43 15.39 10.47
C ASN A 166 7.00 15.27 11.94
N ALA A 167 6.77 16.39 12.63
CA ALA A 167 6.21 16.38 13.98
C ALA A 167 4.81 15.75 14.01
N ALA A 168 3.98 16.01 13.01
CA ALA A 168 2.64 15.44 12.89
C ALA A 168 2.68 13.94 12.54
N ALA A 169 3.62 13.54 11.69
CA ALA A 169 3.83 12.16 11.29
C ALA A 169 4.17 11.24 12.48
N ALA A 170 4.90 11.76 13.48
CA ALA A 170 5.27 11.00 14.67
C ALA A 170 4.05 10.42 15.41
N GLY A 171 2.93 11.13 15.43
CA GLY A 171 1.67 10.67 16.05
C GLY A 171 0.94 9.55 15.29
N LEU A 172 1.42 9.17 14.09
CA LEU A 172 0.87 8.09 13.29
C LEU A 172 1.73 6.82 13.31
N LEU A 173 2.96 6.87 13.85
CA LEU A 173 3.87 5.73 13.88
C LEU A 173 3.43 4.67 14.91
N GLY A 174 3.75 3.41 14.62
CA GLY A 174 3.39 2.25 15.45
C GLY A 174 2.15 1.51 14.95
N GLU A 175 1.62 0.63 15.80
CA GLU A 175 0.43 -0.17 15.50
C GLU A 175 -0.85 0.59 15.84
N HIS A 176 -1.67 0.86 14.82
CA HIS A 176 -2.93 1.59 14.97
C HIS A 176 -4.03 1.05 14.08
N ASP A 177 -5.27 1.36 14.43
CA ASP A 177 -6.42 1.20 13.54
C ASP A 177 -6.54 2.42 12.61
N PHE A 178 -6.14 2.26 11.35
CA PHE A 178 -6.13 3.33 10.35
C PHE A 178 -7.49 3.58 9.68
N ALA A 179 -8.61 3.09 10.22
CA ALA A 179 -9.94 3.20 9.61
C ALA A 179 -10.27 4.62 9.09
N ALA A 180 -9.91 5.66 9.84
CA ALA A 180 -10.10 7.06 9.45
C ALA A 180 -9.36 7.48 8.16
N PHE A 181 -8.25 6.83 7.85
CA PHE A 181 -7.43 7.06 6.65
C PHE A 181 -7.69 6.06 5.52
N CYS A 182 -8.56 5.07 5.74
CA CYS A 182 -8.84 4.02 4.77
C CYS A 182 -10.10 4.32 3.95
N ARG A 183 -10.20 3.70 2.77
CA ARG A 183 -11.51 3.38 2.19
C ARG A 183 -11.98 2.05 2.77
N PRO A 184 -13.17 2.00 3.39
CA PRO A 184 -13.70 0.76 3.96
C PRO A 184 -13.72 -0.37 2.94
N ARG A 185 -13.39 -1.57 3.41
CA ARG A 185 -13.50 -2.81 2.65
C ARG A 185 -14.00 -3.90 3.58
N GLU A 186 -15.12 -4.50 3.21
CA GLU A 186 -15.74 -5.57 3.98
C GLU A 186 -14.77 -6.74 4.19
N GLY A 187 -14.74 -7.28 5.41
CA GLY A 187 -13.90 -8.42 5.81
C GLY A 187 -12.39 -8.14 5.90
N ALA A 188 -11.95 -6.87 5.80
CA ALA A 188 -10.54 -6.50 5.94
C ALA A 188 -10.30 -5.68 7.22
N THR A 189 -9.29 -6.06 8.00
CA THR A 189 -8.81 -5.24 9.12
C THR A 189 -8.08 -3.99 8.61
N THR A 190 -8.24 -2.88 9.32
CA THR A 190 -7.56 -1.59 9.11
C THR A 190 -6.39 -1.39 10.08
N VAL A 191 -6.11 -2.38 10.92
CA VAL A 191 -4.97 -2.39 11.83
C VAL A 191 -3.66 -2.56 11.06
N ARG A 192 -2.75 -1.60 11.15
CA ARG A 192 -1.43 -1.63 10.49
C ARG A 192 -0.34 -1.13 11.43
N GLU A 193 0.88 -1.61 11.22
CA GLU A 193 2.08 -1.10 11.88
C GLU A 193 2.81 -0.18 10.91
N LEU A 194 2.67 1.15 11.12
CA LEU A 194 3.41 2.15 10.37
C LEU A 194 4.79 2.35 10.99
N ARG A 195 5.83 1.98 10.24
CA ARG A 195 7.22 2.01 10.70
C ARG A 195 7.93 3.31 10.35
N THR A 196 7.57 3.90 9.23
CA THR A 196 8.16 5.14 8.75
C THR A 196 7.10 5.99 8.08
N LEU A 197 7.09 7.27 8.44
CA LEU A 197 6.47 8.35 7.71
C LEU A 197 7.37 9.56 7.92
N HIS A 198 8.22 9.83 6.95
CA HIS A 198 9.24 10.86 7.06
C HIS A 198 9.29 11.69 5.79
N TRP A 199 9.41 13.00 5.96
CA TRP A 199 9.50 13.98 4.89
C TRP A 199 10.89 14.58 4.84
N GLU A 200 11.46 14.61 3.65
CA GLU A 200 12.72 15.29 3.35
C GLU A 200 12.56 16.17 2.11
N ARG A 201 13.38 17.21 2.02
CA ARG A 201 13.49 18.04 0.82
C ARG A 201 14.67 17.55 -0.01
N GLY A 202 14.40 17.12 -1.24
CA GLY A 202 15.43 16.83 -2.21
C GLY A 202 16.20 18.09 -2.61
N THR A 203 17.39 17.90 -3.18
CA THR A 203 18.22 18.99 -3.74
C THR A 203 17.55 19.69 -4.92
N ASP A 204 16.58 19.04 -5.55
CA ASP A 204 15.70 19.56 -6.61
C ASP A 204 14.53 20.40 -6.06
N GLY A 205 14.45 20.59 -4.74
CA GLY A 205 13.35 21.31 -4.11
C GLY A 205 12.03 20.55 -4.13
N ILE A 206 12.03 19.22 -4.32
CA ILE A 206 10.83 18.38 -4.20
C ILE A 206 10.76 17.83 -2.78
N ALA A 207 9.57 17.84 -2.17
CA ALA A 207 9.32 17.24 -0.87
C ALA A 207 8.95 15.78 -1.09
N VAL A 208 9.66 14.88 -0.39
CA VAL A 208 9.51 13.44 -0.57
C VAL A 208 9.13 12.82 0.76
N ALA A 209 7.94 12.22 0.80
CA ALA A 209 7.55 11.35 1.90
C ALA A 209 8.08 9.95 1.64
N THR A 210 8.82 9.37 2.59
CA THR A 210 9.06 7.93 2.65
C THR A 210 8.07 7.32 3.64
N VAL A 211 7.29 6.34 3.16
CA VAL A 211 6.25 5.67 3.96
C VAL A 211 6.49 4.17 3.94
N GLU A 212 6.70 3.57 5.10
CA GLU A 212 6.91 2.13 5.25
C GLU A 212 6.00 1.56 6.33
N ALA A 213 5.30 0.48 5.98
CA ALA A 213 4.45 -0.26 6.89
C ALA A 213 4.49 -1.74 6.54
N ASP A 214 4.02 -2.56 7.46
CA ASP A 214 3.88 -3.99 7.24
C ASP A 214 2.85 -4.32 6.12
N ALA A 215 1.76 -3.56 6.08
CA ALA A 215 0.78 -3.51 5.00
C ALA A 215 0.07 -2.15 4.97
N PHE A 216 -0.70 -1.91 3.91
CA PHE A 216 -1.54 -0.71 3.80
C PHE A 216 -3.00 -1.08 3.48
N CYS A 217 -3.95 -0.29 3.94
CA CYS A 217 -5.32 -0.33 3.46
C CYS A 217 -5.49 0.51 2.17
N HIS A 218 -6.64 0.38 1.52
CA HIS A 218 -6.94 1.14 0.31
C HIS A 218 -6.96 2.65 0.62
N ASN A 219 -6.23 3.43 -0.18
CA ASN A 219 -6.00 4.87 -0.06
C ASN A 219 -5.20 5.35 1.16
N GLN A 220 -4.70 4.47 2.04
CA GLN A 220 -4.05 4.88 3.30
C GLN A 220 -2.93 5.91 3.09
N VAL A 221 -1.96 5.59 2.23
CA VAL A 221 -0.78 6.43 2.02
C VAL A 221 -1.18 7.80 1.49
N ARG A 222 -2.10 7.84 0.53
CA ARG A 222 -2.59 9.08 -0.08
C ARG A 222 -3.44 9.91 0.90
N ALA A 223 -4.19 9.27 1.79
CA ALA A 223 -4.92 9.98 2.84
C ALA A 223 -3.98 10.57 3.90
N MET A 224 -2.98 9.79 4.36
CA MET A 224 -1.96 10.28 5.30
C MET A 224 -1.17 11.43 4.71
N VAL A 225 -0.70 11.31 3.46
CA VAL A 225 -0.02 12.41 2.75
C VAL A 225 -0.91 13.65 2.70
N GLY A 226 -2.19 13.52 2.35
CA GLY A 226 -3.12 14.64 2.34
C GLY A 226 -3.24 15.33 3.70
N ALA A 227 -3.29 14.56 4.79
CA ALA A 227 -3.31 15.13 6.13
C ALA A 227 -2.00 15.88 6.47
N MET A 228 -0.85 15.34 6.06
CA MET A 228 0.43 16.03 6.23
C MET A 228 0.48 17.34 5.45
N LEU A 229 -0.02 17.39 4.21
CA LEU A 229 -0.04 18.64 3.43
C LEU A 229 -0.88 19.73 4.08
N VAL A 230 -2.02 19.38 4.69
CA VAL A 230 -2.88 20.34 5.41
C VAL A 230 -2.22 20.84 6.70
N VAL A 231 -1.34 20.05 7.32
CA VAL A 231 -0.51 20.53 8.44
C VAL A 231 0.62 21.41 7.91
N GLY A 232 1.34 20.96 6.89
CA GLY A 232 2.50 21.65 6.32
C GLY A 232 2.17 23.01 5.72
N ASP A 233 0.94 23.21 5.22
CA ASP A 233 0.46 24.50 4.74
C ASP A 233 -0.22 25.38 5.83
N GLY A 234 -0.18 24.92 7.08
CA GLY A 234 -0.66 25.66 8.25
C GLY A 234 -2.18 25.65 8.49
N ARG A 235 -2.97 24.95 7.67
CA ARG A 235 -4.43 24.90 7.84
C ARG A 235 -4.90 24.03 9.00
N ARG A 236 -4.06 23.13 9.51
CA ARG A 236 -4.33 22.30 10.69
C ARG A 236 -3.12 22.24 11.62
N PRO A 237 -3.34 22.12 12.94
CA PRO A 237 -2.24 21.98 13.89
C PRO A 237 -1.59 20.59 13.78
N VAL A 238 -0.35 20.50 14.27
CA VAL A 238 0.52 19.31 14.23
C VAL A 238 -0.13 18.05 14.80
N ASP A 239 -0.96 18.17 15.83
CA ASP A 239 -1.60 17.04 16.50
C ASP A 239 -2.90 16.58 15.83
N TRP A 240 -3.41 17.30 14.83
CA TRP A 240 -4.66 16.98 14.16
C TRP A 240 -4.68 15.59 13.51
N PRO A 241 -3.64 15.13 12.77
CA PRO A 241 -3.65 13.79 12.17
C PRO A 241 -3.79 12.67 13.20
N ALA A 242 -3.16 12.79 14.37
CA ALA A 242 -3.28 11.83 15.46
C ALA A 242 -4.70 11.83 16.07
N ARG A 243 -5.34 13.00 16.18
CA ARG A 243 -6.76 13.07 16.60
C ARG A 243 -7.70 12.40 15.60
N VAL A 244 -7.45 12.57 14.30
CA VAL A 244 -8.22 11.89 13.25
C VAL A 244 -8.05 10.37 13.35
N LEU A 245 -6.83 9.89 13.58
CA LEU A 245 -6.55 8.47 13.81
C LEU A 245 -7.35 7.93 15.01
N ALA A 246 -7.27 8.63 16.15
CA ALA A 246 -7.93 8.25 17.39
C ALA A 246 -9.47 8.23 17.28
N ALA A 247 -10.05 9.14 16.50
CA ALA A 247 -11.49 9.20 16.27
C ALA A 247 -12.03 7.95 15.53
N GLY A 248 -11.20 7.29 14.72
CA GLY A 248 -11.56 6.05 14.01
C GLY A 248 -12.59 6.20 12.89
N VAL A 249 -13.08 7.41 12.64
CA VAL A 249 -14.03 7.75 11.57
C VAL A 249 -13.39 8.70 10.58
N ARG A 250 -13.83 8.65 9.32
CA ARG A 250 -13.31 9.55 8.28
C ARG A 250 -13.58 11.01 8.64
N ASP A 251 -12.53 11.82 8.62
CA ASP A 251 -12.59 13.28 8.77
C ASP A 251 -12.65 13.92 7.37
N SER A 252 -13.56 14.87 7.17
CA SER A 252 -13.75 15.57 5.88
C SER A 252 -12.56 16.47 5.50
N GLY A 253 -11.74 16.86 6.47
CA GLY A 253 -10.48 17.56 6.25
C GLY A 253 -9.38 16.68 5.67
N VAL A 254 -9.49 15.35 5.73
CA VAL A 254 -8.53 14.44 5.11
C VAL A 254 -8.86 14.27 3.63
N THR A 255 -8.07 14.91 2.78
CA THR A 255 -8.18 14.76 1.33
C THR A 255 -7.30 13.61 0.84
N VAL A 256 -7.85 12.72 0.00
CA VAL A 256 -7.04 11.70 -0.68
C VAL A 256 -6.33 12.35 -1.87
N VAL A 257 -5.02 12.56 -1.77
CA VAL A 257 -4.25 13.25 -2.81
C VAL A 257 -4.13 12.44 -4.11
N GLY A 258 -3.65 13.08 -5.18
CA GLY A 258 -3.49 12.46 -6.50
C GLY A 258 -2.64 11.17 -6.47
N ALA A 259 -2.93 10.22 -7.36
CA ALA A 259 -2.22 8.95 -7.40
C ALA A 259 -0.80 9.05 -7.98
N HIS A 260 -0.61 9.95 -8.96
CA HIS A 260 0.63 10.12 -9.72
C HIS A 260 1.84 10.51 -8.85
N GLY A 261 1.64 11.19 -7.72
CA GLY A 261 2.75 11.47 -6.79
C GLY A 261 3.30 10.21 -6.07
N LEU A 262 2.56 9.10 -6.08
CA LEU A 262 2.87 7.89 -5.31
C LEU A 262 3.60 6.84 -6.16
N THR A 263 4.71 6.33 -5.62
CA THR A 263 5.47 5.20 -6.20
C THR A 263 5.68 4.11 -5.15
N LEU A 264 5.35 2.86 -5.47
CA LEU A 264 5.82 1.71 -4.69
C LEU A 264 7.31 1.49 -4.98
N GLU A 265 8.17 1.75 -4.01
CA GLU A 265 9.62 1.69 -4.18
C GLU A 265 10.17 0.29 -3.92
N ALA A 266 9.66 -0.42 -2.92
CA ALA A 266 10.14 -1.75 -2.58
C ALA A 266 9.15 -2.59 -1.75
N VAL A 267 9.34 -3.91 -1.79
CA VAL A 267 8.66 -4.90 -0.96
C VAL A 267 9.70 -5.77 -0.26
N GLY A 268 9.60 -5.89 1.06
CA GLY A 268 10.46 -6.73 1.87
C GLY A 268 9.91 -8.13 2.10
N TYR A 269 10.81 -9.11 2.10
CA TYR A 269 10.54 -10.50 2.43
C TYR A 269 11.54 -10.97 3.49
N PRO A 270 11.17 -11.91 4.37
CA PRO A 270 12.10 -12.55 5.29
C PRO A 270 13.06 -13.50 4.53
N PRO A 271 14.05 -14.08 5.20
CA PRO A 271 14.86 -15.17 4.68
C PRO A 271 14.02 -16.34 4.12
N ASP A 272 14.60 -17.10 3.19
CA ASP A 272 13.87 -18.11 2.40
C ASP A 272 13.24 -19.21 3.27
N ASP A 273 13.90 -19.62 4.36
CA ASP A 273 13.45 -20.63 5.32
C ASP A 273 12.27 -20.16 6.19
N GLU A 274 11.99 -18.85 6.25
CA GLU A 274 10.87 -18.27 7.00
C GLU A 274 9.62 -17.98 6.14
N LEU A 275 9.75 -18.04 4.80
CA LEU A 275 8.71 -17.60 3.87
C LEU A 275 7.37 -18.33 4.07
N ALA A 276 7.42 -19.65 4.27
CA ALA A 276 6.25 -20.50 4.41
C ALA A 276 5.47 -20.20 5.70
N GLU A 277 6.18 -20.09 6.83
CA GLU A 277 5.58 -19.74 8.13
C GLU A 277 4.99 -18.33 8.10
N ARG A 278 5.74 -17.37 7.54
CA ARG A 278 5.25 -15.99 7.39
C ARG A 278 3.96 -15.95 6.57
N ALA A 279 3.89 -16.68 5.45
CA ALA A 279 2.70 -16.74 4.62
C ALA A 279 1.50 -17.40 5.33
N ARG A 280 1.72 -18.43 6.17
CA ARG A 280 0.66 -19.03 6.99
C ARG A 280 0.14 -18.03 8.03
N THR A 281 1.03 -17.41 8.79
CA THR A 281 0.67 -16.42 9.82
C THR A 281 -0.07 -15.21 9.23
N ALA A 282 0.36 -14.69 8.07
CA ALA A 282 -0.28 -13.52 7.44
C ALA A 282 -1.70 -13.76 6.92
N ARG A 283 -2.13 -15.02 6.75
CA ARG A 283 -3.49 -15.36 6.34
C ARG A 283 -4.48 -15.30 7.50
N ASN A 284 -4.00 -15.28 8.74
CA ASN A 284 -4.83 -15.12 9.93
C ASN A 284 -5.18 -13.63 10.12
N VAL A 285 -6.45 -13.33 10.42
CA VAL A 285 -6.94 -11.95 10.61
C VAL A 285 -6.43 -11.40 11.94
N ARG A 286 -5.94 -10.15 11.92
CA ARG A 286 -5.50 -9.43 13.12
C ARG A 286 -6.64 -8.62 13.76
N SER A 287 -6.70 -8.65 15.09
CA SER A 287 -7.56 -7.82 15.93
C SER A 287 -6.72 -7.11 17.02
N ILE A 288 -7.02 -5.83 17.28
CA ILE A 288 -6.53 -5.13 18.48
C ILE A 288 -7.59 -5.28 19.56
N HIS A 289 -7.20 -5.73 20.75
CA HIS A 289 -8.05 -5.66 21.94
C HIS A 289 -8.01 -4.22 22.48
N ARG A 290 -9.08 -3.44 22.28
CA ARG A 290 -9.18 -2.11 22.92
C ARG A 290 -9.38 -2.32 24.42
N SER A 291 -8.34 -2.15 25.22
CA SER A 291 -8.47 -2.09 26.68
C SER A 291 -9.21 -0.81 27.06
N SER A 292 -10.48 -0.93 27.49
CA SER A 292 -11.21 0.17 28.09
C SER A 292 -10.70 0.40 29.52
N ALA A 293 -9.86 1.41 29.72
CA ALA A 293 -9.64 1.98 31.05
C ALA A 293 -10.71 3.06 31.28
N ALA A 294 -11.81 2.66 31.91
CA ALA A 294 -12.79 3.59 32.47
C ALA A 294 -13.07 3.18 33.93
N ALA A 295 -12.42 3.87 34.87
CA ALA A 295 -12.76 3.97 36.28
C ALA A 295 -11.90 5.11 36.87
N GLY A 296 -12.40 6.12 37.58
CA GLY A 296 -13.75 6.43 38.01
C GLY A 296 -13.90 7.94 38.22
N HIS A 297 -15.11 8.43 37.99
CA HIS A 297 -15.54 9.74 38.45
C HIS A 297 -16.09 9.54 39.86
N ASP A 298 -15.38 10.06 40.85
CA ASP A 298 -15.86 10.18 42.22
C ASP A 298 -16.61 11.52 42.33
N HIS A 299 -17.88 11.48 42.75
CA HIS A 299 -18.74 12.65 42.86
C HIS A 299 -18.82 13.05 44.34
N PRO A 300 -18.49 14.30 44.73
CA PRO A 300 -18.65 14.72 46.11
C PRO A 300 -20.10 15.15 46.35
N GLY A 301 -20.74 14.55 47.35
CA GLY A 301 -22.07 14.95 47.81
C GLY A 301 -22.01 16.12 48.81
N GLY A 302 -22.91 17.08 48.62
CA GLY A 302 -23.74 17.64 49.68
C GLY A 302 -23.34 18.99 50.29
N VAL A 303 -24.07 20.05 49.93
CA VAL A 303 -24.69 21.11 50.77
C VAL A 303 -25.77 21.73 49.82
N GLY A 304 -27.07 21.82 50.07
CA GLY A 304 -27.83 22.26 51.24
C GLY A 304 -28.55 23.56 50.84
N GLU A 305 -29.88 23.56 50.73
CA GLU A 305 -30.82 24.63 51.11
C GLU A 305 -32.25 24.43 50.52
N ILE A 306 -33.22 24.59 51.42
CA ILE A 306 -34.69 24.67 51.34
C ILE A 306 -35.04 26.17 51.65
N PRO A 307 -36.24 26.78 51.51
CA PRO A 307 -37.57 26.37 50.99
C PRO A 307 -38.25 27.38 50.02
N ASP A 308 -39.41 26.98 49.47
CA ASP A 308 -40.69 27.73 49.45
C ASP A 308 -41.69 26.86 48.65
N GLY A 309 -42.97 26.68 48.95
CA GLY A 309 -43.93 27.26 49.88
C GLY A 309 -45.33 27.03 49.24
N LYS A 310 -46.36 26.78 50.08
CA LYS A 310 -47.82 26.74 49.79
C LYS A 310 -48.37 25.48 49.08
N ASP A 311 -49.52 24.89 49.41
CA ASP A 311 -50.67 25.27 50.23
C ASP A 311 -51.47 24.01 50.64
N GLY A 312 -52.24 24.12 51.73
CA GLY A 312 -53.59 23.55 51.79
C GLY A 312 -53.90 22.55 52.92
N GLN A 313 -54.58 23.03 53.98
CA GLN A 313 -55.98 22.62 54.24
C GLN A 313 -56.63 23.38 55.40
N SER A 314 -57.89 23.74 55.16
CA SER A 314 -58.86 24.32 56.09
C SER A 314 -59.12 23.47 57.33
N THR A 315 -59.16 24.08 58.50
CA THR A 315 -60.36 24.29 59.35
C THR A 315 -59.97 25.03 60.62
#